data_AF-A0A2D6P456-F1
#
_entry.id   AF-A0A2D6P456-F1
#
_cell.length_a   1.000
_cell.length_b   1.000
_cell.length_c   1.000
_cell.angle_alpha   90.00
_cell.angle_beta   90.00
_cell.angle_gamma   90.00
#
_symmetry.space_group_name_H-M   'P 1'
#
loop_
_entity.id
_entity.type
_entity.pdbx_description
1 polymer ?
#
loop_
_entity_poly.entity_id
_entity_poly.type
_entity_poly.pdbx_seq_one_letter_code
_entity_poly.pdbx_strand_id
1 'polypeptide(L)'
;MESTPKVLIGVPVCNLYEYCFDEFLERIRNLSYKNYEILLVDNSKEENFFNKIKSLDVNVRRIPYLEKMRARVIEAHNKLREYMLSNNFDYLLVLDQDIIVPKDVLEKLLFRGKDAISGLYFGHHQLPNGENKVMPFAWAFMNKNQGHWGDVRYLNDEETWNDKLIEIAFSGMGCVFLSKKVMEKIKFRYDEKIDSWDDRWLGFDLAKEGVKFYLDTNVKCKHLYLKRPFDYWEIKKKGLV
;
A
#
# COMPACT_ATOMS: atom_id res chain seq x y z
N MET A 1 -6.08 31.00 6.92
CA MET A 1 -6.93 29.88 6.49
C MET A 1 -5.99 28.76 6.14
N GLU A 2 -6.04 27.62 6.83
CA GLU A 2 -5.24 26.47 6.43
C GLU A 2 -5.70 26.00 5.05
N SER A 3 -4.77 25.85 4.11
CA SER A 3 -5.08 25.31 2.79
C SER A 3 -5.52 23.86 2.91
N THR A 4 -6.55 23.46 2.18
CA THR A 4 -6.97 22.07 2.08
C THR A 4 -5.78 21.20 1.65
N PRO A 5 -5.41 20.13 2.39
CA PRO A 5 -4.23 19.31 2.05
C PRO A 5 -4.27 18.78 0.62
N LYS A 6 -3.13 18.71 -0.06
CA LYS A 6 -3.04 18.09 -1.39
C LYS A 6 -2.52 16.66 -1.27
N VAL A 7 -3.27 15.70 -1.79
CA VAL A 7 -2.91 14.27 -1.70
C VAL A 7 -2.43 13.74 -3.04
N LEU A 8 -1.33 12.99 -3.04
CA LEU A 8 -0.95 12.13 -4.16
C LEU A 8 -1.52 10.73 -3.92
N ILE A 9 -2.38 10.24 -4.82
CA ILE A 9 -2.73 8.82 -4.88
C ILE A 9 -1.72 8.15 -5.80
N GLY A 10 -0.81 7.37 -5.21
CA GLY A 10 0.27 6.71 -5.90
C GLY A 10 0.04 5.20 -6.00
N VAL A 11 0.16 4.64 -7.20
CA VAL A 11 -0.16 3.24 -7.45
C VAL A 11 0.90 2.60 -8.34
N PRO A 12 1.67 1.61 -7.86
CA PRO A 12 2.38 0.68 -8.74
C PRO A 12 1.37 -0.12 -9.55
N VAL A 13 1.51 -0.15 -10.87
CA VAL A 13 0.61 -0.90 -11.75
C VAL A 13 1.38 -1.86 -12.63
N CYS A 14 0.77 -2.99 -12.97
CA CYS A 14 1.34 -3.96 -13.89
C CYS A 14 0.28 -4.75 -14.64
N ASN A 15 0.67 -5.27 -15.81
CA ASN A 15 -0.20 -6.01 -16.70
C ASN A 15 -0.79 -7.30 -16.09
N LEU A 16 -0.14 -7.90 -15.08
CA LEU A 16 -0.69 -9.07 -14.37
C LEU A 16 -2.00 -8.75 -13.63
N TYR A 17 -2.20 -7.48 -13.26
CA TYR A 17 -3.38 -6.98 -12.58
C TYR A 17 -4.35 -6.24 -13.51
N GLU A 18 -4.15 -6.32 -14.83
CA GLU A 18 -5.04 -5.65 -15.81
C GLU A 18 -6.51 -6.08 -15.66
N TYR A 19 -6.77 -7.30 -15.17
CA TYR A 19 -8.11 -7.85 -14.94
C TYR A 19 -8.99 -7.03 -14.00
N CYS A 20 -8.41 -6.24 -13.09
CA CYS A 20 -9.12 -5.39 -12.14
C CYS A 20 -8.92 -3.89 -12.38
N PHE A 21 -8.11 -3.50 -13.39
CA PHE A 21 -7.65 -2.14 -13.57
C PHE A 21 -8.80 -1.14 -13.78
N ASP A 22 -9.81 -1.49 -14.57
CA ASP A 22 -10.92 -0.58 -14.87
C ASP A 22 -11.80 -0.32 -13.63
N GLU A 23 -12.11 -1.36 -12.83
CA GLU A 23 -12.84 -1.21 -11.56
C GLU A 23 -12.05 -0.36 -10.56
N PHE A 24 -10.73 -0.59 -10.49
CA PHE A 24 -9.82 0.17 -9.63
C PHE A 24 -9.73 1.64 -10.02
N LEU A 25 -9.46 1.93 -11.29
CA LEU A 25 -9.30 3.30 -11.77
C LEU A 25 -10.58 4.10 -11.60
N GLU A 26 -11.73 3.50 -11.92
CA GLU A 26 -13.04 4.13 -11.73
C GLU A 26 -13.29 4.45 -10.25
N ARG A 27 -12.84 3.59 -9.32
CA ARG A 27 -12.92 3.88 -7.89
C ARG A 27 -12.12 5.13 -7.52
N ILE A 28 -10.84 5.18 -7.86
CA ILE A 28 -9.95 6.26 -7.39
C ILE A 28 -10.22 7.60 -8.07
N ARG A 29 -10.85 7.61 -9.26
CA ARG A 29 -11.34 8.83 -9.91
C ARG A 29 -12.58 9.43 -9.24
N ASN A 30 -13.36 8.60 -8.54
CA ASN A 30 -14.65 8.97 -7.97
C ASN A 30 -14.64 9.05 -6.43
N LEU A 31 -13.52 9.48 -5.85
CA LEU A 31 -13.45 9.81 -4.42
C LEU A 31 -14.22 11.10 -4.12
N SER A 32 -14.75 11.20 -2.90
CA SER A 32 -15.51 12.38 -2.46
C SER A 32 -14.60 13.58 -2.18
N TYR A 33 -13.39 13.35 -1.67
CA TYR A 33 -12.35 14.37 -1.56
C TYR A 33 -11.89 14.85 -2.93
N LYS A 34 -11.59 16.16 -3.10
CA LYS A 34 -11.32 16.75 -4.43
C LYS A 34 -9.89 17.24 -4.65
N ASN A 35 -9.11 17.48 -3.59
CA ASN A 35 -7.76 18.01 -3.73
C ASN A 35 -6.71 16.90 -3.81
N TYR A 36 -6.77 16.09 -4.87
CA TYR A 36 -5.83 15.01 -5.08
C TYR A 36 -5.40 14.90 -6.54
N GLU A 37 -4.24 14.27 -6.76
CA GLU A 37 -3.79 13.82 -8.08
C GLU A 37 -3.53 12.33 -8.05
N ILE A 38 -3.69 11.66 -9.19
CA ILE A 38 -3.34 10.25 -9.37
C ILE A 38 -2.02 10.15 -10.12
N LEU A 39 -1.13 9.30 -9.63
CA LEU A 39 0.08 8.86 -10.34
C LEU A 39 0.12 7.33 -10.39
N LEU A 40 0.07 6.80 -11.61
CA LEU A 40 0.30 5.39 -11.89
C LEU A 40 1.76 5.18 -12.29
N VAL A 41 2.42 4.17 -11.73
CA VAL A 41 3.80 3.79 -12.08
C VAL A 41 3.80 2.39 -12.65
N ASP A 42 3.86 2.28 -13.98
CA ASP A 42 3.93 1.00 -14.67
C ASP A 42 5.28 0.32 -14.46
N ASN A 43 5.23 -0.92 -14.00
CA ASN A 43 6.38 -1.80 -13.84
C ASN A 43 6.26 -3.09 -14.68
N SER A 44 5.38 -3.11 -15.68
CA SER A 44 5.23 -4.21 -16.62
C SER A 44 6.50 -4.43 -17.44
N LYS A 45 6.73 -5.69 -17.84
CA LYS A 45 7.84 -6.04 -18.74
C LYS A 45 7.66 -5.41 -20.12
N GLU A 46 6.50 -5.65 -20.71
CA GLU A 46 6.15 -5.17 -22.05
C GLU A 46 5.50 -3.77 -22.00
N GLU A 47 5.54 -3.05 -23.12
CA GLU A 47 5.02 -1.67 -23.19
C GLU A 47 3.51 -1.58 -23.46
N ASN A 48 2.85 -2.67 -23.85
CA ASN A 48 1.44 -2.66 -24.26
C ASN A 48 0.53 -2.08 -23.17
N PHE A 49 0.73 -2.51 -21.92
CA PHE A 49 -0.06 -2.02 -20.80
C PHE A 49 0.22 -0.54 -20.51
N PHE A 50 1.49 -0.10 -20.54
CA PHE A 50 1.84 1.32 -20.42
C PHE A 50 1.21 2.17 -21.50
N ASN A 51 1.30 1.75 -22.76
CA ASN A 51 0.73 2.47 -23.90
C ASN A 51 -0.79 2.59 -23.77
N LYS A 52 -1.47 1.55 -23.27
CA LYS A 52 -2.89 1.60 -22.93
C LYS A 52 -3.17 2.66 -21.85
N ILE A 53 -2.49 2.60 -20.71
CA ILE A 53 -2.82 3.49 -19.57
C ILE A 53 -2.32 4.92 -19.75
N LYS A 54 -1.27 5.16 -20.56
CA LYS A 54 -0.75 6.49 -20.89
C LYS A 54 -1.76 7.33 -21.67
N SER A 55 -2.70 6.69 -22.37
CA SER A 55 -3.77 7.38 -23.09
C SER A 55 -4.88 7.92 -22.19
N LEU A 56 -4.86 7.57 -20.90
CA LEU A 56 -5.86 7.96 -19.92
C LEU A 56 -5.56 9.33 -19.34
N ASP A 57 -6.60 10.05 -18.93
CA ASP A 57 -6.49 11.34 -18.23
C ASP A 57 -6.07 11.14 -16.77
N VAL A 58 -4.83 10.70 -16.54
CA VAL A 58 -4.14 10.55 -15.25
C VAL A 58 -2.62 10.64 -15.48
N ASN A 59 -1.84 11.01 -14.45
CA ASN A 59 -0.39 10.96 -14.58
C ASN A 59 0.09 9.50 -14.62
N VAL A 60 0.94 9.18 -15.60
CA VAL A 60 1.55 7.86 -15.73
C VAL A 60 3.06 7.99 -15.90
N ARG A 61 3.81 7.17 -15.17
CA ARG A 61 5.25 6.97 -15.35
C ARG A 61 5.51 5.49 -15.61
N ARG A 62 6.64 5.19 -16.24
CA ARG A 62 7.16 3.83 -16.41
C ARG A 62 8.50 3.74 -15.72
N ILE A 63 8.79 2.63 -15.06
CA ILE A 63 10.12 2.30 -14.55
C ILE A 63 10.77 1.20 -15.41
N PRO A 64 12.10 1.07 -15.41
CA PRO A 64 12.76 -0.08 -16.01
C PRO A 64 12.25 -1.39 -15.40
N TYR A 65 12.10 -2.41 -16.23
CA TYR A 65 11.70 -3.73 -15.75
C TYR A 65 12.86 -4.38 -14.96
N LEU A 66 12.58 -4.79 -13.72
CA LEU A 66 13.48 -5.56 -12.87
C LEU A 66 12.92 -6.98 -12.74
N GLU A 67 13.74 -8.04 -12.74
CA GLU A 67 13.21 -9.42 -12.73
C GLU A 67 12.49 -9.81 -11.43
N LYS A 68 12.93 -9.29 -10.28
CA LYS A 68 12.31 -9.56 -8.98
C LYS A 68 11.12 -8.64 -8.74
N MET A 69 9.99 -9.22 -8.34
CA MET A 69 8.75 -8.49 -8.07
C MET A 69 8.91 -7.47 -6.95
N ARG A 70 9.57 -7.85 -5.84
CA ARG A 70 9.88 -6.92 -4.75
C ARG A 70 10.71 -5.72 -5.23
N ALA A 71 11.73 -5.95 -6.06
CA ALA A 71 12.53 -4.87 -6.62
C ALA A 71 11.68 -3.90 -7.46
N ARG A 72 10.80 -4.43 -8.33
CA ARG A 72 9.90 -3.62 -9.15
C ARG A 72 8.93 -2.78 -8.32
N VAL A 73 8.33 -3.35 -7.29
CA VAL A 73 7.41 -2.64 -6.40
C VAL A 73 8.14 -1.55 -5.63
N ILE A 74 9.33 -1.83 -5.10
CA ILE A 74 10.17 -0.85 -4.40
C ILE A 74 10.59 0.31 -5.29
N GLU A 75 11.01 0.03 -6.53
CA GLU A 75 11.36 1.07 -7.49
C GLU A 75 10.14 1.94 -7.82
N ALA A 76 8.96 1.34 -7.97
CA ALA A 76 7.72 2.07 -8.20
C ALA A 76 7.33 2.94 -7.00
N HIS A 77 7.37 2.41 -5.78
CA HIS A 77 7.11 3.19 -4.55
C HIS A 77 8.09 4.35 -4.37
N ASN A 78 9.38 4.13 -4.67
CA ASN A 78 10.36 5.22 -4.65
C ASN A 78 10.09 6.26 -5.73
N LYS A 79 9.55 5.86 -6.89
CA LYS A 79 9.14 6.81 -7.92
C LYS A 79 7.95 7.69 -7.49
N LEU A 80 7.00 7.10 -6.75
CA LEU A 80 5.89 7.84 -6.13
C LEU A 80 6.41 8.84 -5.09
N ARG A 81 7.33 8.41 -4.22
CA ARG A 81 7.99 9.26 -3.22
C ARG A 81 8.73 10.43 -3.88
N GLU A 82 9.53 10.18 -4.91
CA GLU A 82 10.23 11.23 -5.66
C GLU A 82 9.24 12.25 -6.22
N TYR A 83 8.18 11.78 -6.88
CA TYR A 83 7.16 12.65 -7.45
C TYR A 83 6.49 13.51 -6.37
N MET A 84 6.13 12.91 -5.23
CA MET A 84 5.56 13.63 -4.10
C MET A 84 6.51 14.75 -3.62
N LEU A 85 7.77 14.42 -3.37
CA LEU A 85 8.76 15.34 -2.77
C LEU A 85 9.17 16.47 -3.72
N SER A 86 9.20 16.21 -5.03
CA SER A 86 9.48 17.22 -6.06
C SER A 86 8.28 18.12 -6.37
N ASN A 87 7.12 17.88 -5.79
CA ASN A 87 5.89 18.63 -6.03
C ASN A 87 5.25 19.10 -4.70
N ASN A 88 4.15 19.85 -4.80
CA ASN A 88 3.47 20.45 -3.65
C ASN A 88 2.38 19.53 -3.05
N PHE A 89 2.76 18.32 -2.64
CA PHE A 89 1.86 17.39 -1.95
C PHE A 89 2.13 17.35 -0.44
N ASP A 90 1.08 17.23 0.35
CA ASP A 90 1.14 17.10 1.81
C ASP A 90 1.15 15.63 2.25
N TYR A 91 0.48 14.77 1.49
CA TYR A 91 0.36 13.34 1.78
C TYR A 91 0.47 12.48 0.53
N LEU A 92 0.95 11.25 0.72
CA LEU A 92 0.94 10.16 -0.25
C LEU A 92 0.01 9.05 0.26
N LEU A 93 -1.03 8.72 -0.50
CA LEU A 93 -1.80 7.49 -0.37
C LEU A 93 -1.21 6.46 -1.35
N VAL A 94 -0.51 5.46 -0.84
CA VAL A 94 -0.09 4.28 -1.60
C VAL A 94 -1.25 3.29 -1.67
N LEU A 95 -1.60 2.86 -2.88
CA LEU A 95 -2.58 1.80 -3.13
C LEU A 95 -1.97 0.69 -3.99
N ASP A 96 -2.46 -0.53 -3.81
CA ASP A 96 -2.25 -1.62 -4.75
C ASP A 96 -3.38 -1.63 -5.79
N GLN A 97 -3.07 -2.05 -7.02
CA GLN A 97 -3.98 -2.04 -8.18
C GLN A 97 -5.25 -2.89 -7.97
N ASP A 98 -5.25 -3.85 -7.05
CA ASP A 98 -6.39 -4.71 -6.72
C ASP A 98 -7.10 -4.35 -5.41
N ILE A 99 -6.87 -3.14 -4.89
CA ILE A 99 -7.52 -2.63 -3.68
C ILE A 99 -8.56 -1.55 -4.01
N ILE A 100 -9.83 -1.86 -3.72
CA ILE A 100 -10.96 -0.94 -3.88
C ILE A 100 -11.25 -0.29 -2.54
N VAL A 101 -10.90 0.99 -2.44
CA VAL A 101 -11.08 1.81 -1.24
C VAL A 101 -12.52 2.36 -1.09
N PRO A 102 -12.95 2.74 0.13
CA PRO A 102 -14.13 3.58 0.34
C PRO A 102 -14.04 4.92 -0.42
N LYS A 103 -15.18 5.51 -0.81
CA LYS A 103 -15.18 6.81 -1.53
C LYS A 103 -14.65 7.95 -0.67
N ASP A 104 -14.82 7.84 0.64
CA ASP A 104 -14.45 8.80 1.68
C ASP A 104 -13.10 8.47 2.35
N VAL A 105 -12.26 7.66 1.71
CA VAL A 105 -10.98 7.19 2.27
C VAL A 105 -10.07 8.35 2.66
N LEU A 106 -9.97 9.38 1.81
CA LEU A 106 -9.07 10.52 2.06
C LEU A 106 -9.58 11.37 3.21
N GLU A 107 -10.88 11.63 3.29
CA GLU A 107 -11.49 12.36 4.40
C GLU A 107 -11.27 11.63 5.73
N LYS A 108 -11.50 10.31 5.75
CA LYS A 108 -11.28 9.48 6.95
C LYS A 108 -9.83 9.54 7.42
N LEU A 109 -8.87 9.33 6.52
CA LEU A 109 -7.45 9.27 6.89
C LEU A 109 -6.91 10.66 7.26
N LEU A 110 -7.29 11.72 6.54
CA LEU A 110 -6.95 13.11 6.87
C LEU A 110 -7.51 13.52 8.22
N PHE A 111 -8.77 13.16 8.52
CA PHE A 111 -9.43 13.47 9.79
C PHE A 111 -8.66 12.90 11.00
N ARG A 112 -7.99 11.76 10.85
CA ARG A 112 -7.18 11.18 11.95
C ARG A 112 -5.91 11.96 12.27
N GLY A 113 -5.44 12.82 11.35
CA GLY A 113 -4.27 13.67 11.56
C GLY A 113 -3.00 12.89 11.92
N LYS A 114 -2.80 11.71 11.32
CA LYS A 114 -1.63 10.86 11.55
C LYS A 114 -0.61 10.99 10.43
N ASP A 115 0.66 10.92 10.79
CA ASP A 115 1.77 10.93 9.84
C ASP A 115 1.90 9.61 9.06
N ALA A 116 1.53 8.49 9.67
CA ALA A 116 1.48 7.18 9.04
C ALA A 116 0.23 6.42 9.50
N ILE A 117 -0.65 6.11 8.57
CA ILE A 117 -1.92 5.43 8.86
C ILE A 117 -2.34 4.55 7.69
N SER A 118 -2.90 3.38 7.98
CA SER A 118 -3.35 2.42 6.98
C SER A 118 -4.86 2.19 7.05
N GLY A 119 -5.44 1.80 5.93
CA GLY A 119 -6.74 1.12 5.86
C GLY A 119 -6.59 -0.38 5.98
N LEU A 120 -7.70 -1.07 6.26
CA LEU A 120 -7.74 -2.51 6.44
C LEU A 120 -8.28 -3.22 5.20
N TYR A 121 -7.59 -4.25 4.73
CA TYR A 121 -8.09 -5.18 3.73
C TYR A 121 -7.75 -6.62 4.14
N PHE A 122 -8.39 -7.56 3.46
CA PHE A 122 -8.36 -8.97 3.83
C PHE A 122 -7.88 -9.82 2.66
N GLY A 123 -7.24 -10.94 2.97
CA GLY A 123 -6.96 -11.97 1.99
C GLY A 123 -6.61 -13.29 2.65
N HIS A 124 -6.28 -14.28 1.84
CA HIS A 124 -5.97 -15.62 2.31
C HIS A 124 -4.55 -15.69 2.86
N HIS A 125 -4.40 -16.09 4.12
CA HIS A 125 -3.14 -16.38 4.77
C HIS A 125 -3.04 -17.87 5.04
N GLN A 126 -1.89 -18.46 4.70
CA GLN A 126 -1.55 -19.81 5.15
C GLN A 126 -0.97 -19.73 6.55
N LEU A 127 -1.67 -20.31 7.51
CA LEU A 127 -1.27 -20.38 8.91
C LEU A 127 -0.22 -21.49 9.12
N PRO A 128 0.56 -21.46 10.22
CA PRO A 128 1.58 -22.49 10.50
C PRO A 128 1.03 -23.92 10.60
N ASN A 129 -0.26 -24.09 10.94
CA ASN A 129 -0.95 -25.37 10.96
C ASN A 129 -1.38 -25.86 9.55
N GLY A 130 -1.06 -25.12 8.49
CA GLY A 130 -1.42 -25.43 7.10
C GLY A 130 -2.81 -24.94 6.68
N GLU A 131 -3.60 -24.39 7.61
CA GLU A 131 -4.94 -23.86 7.32
C GLU A 131 -4.84 -22.59 6.46
N ASN A 132 -5.75 -22.46 5.51
CA ASN A 132 -5.89 -21.24 4.72
C ASN A 132 -7.09 -20.45 5.24
N LYS A 133 -6.84 -19.26 5.81
CA LYS A 133 -7.87 -18.44 6.44
C LYS A 133 -7.86 -17.02 5.88
N VAL A 134 -9.04 -16.43 5.72
CA VAL A 134 -9.16 -15.01 5.40
C VAL A 134 -8.81 -14.20 6.65
N MET A 135 -7.73 -13.42 6.57
CA MET A 135 -7.18 -12.64 7.68
C MET A 135 -6.93 -11.19 7.23
N PRO A 136 -6.91 -10.22 8.17
CA PRO A 136 -6.52 -8.86 7.87
C PRO A 136 -5.04 -8.74 7.54
N PHE A 137 -4.69 -7.89 6.56
CA PHE A 137 -3.31 -7.51 6.22
C PHE A 137 -2.77 -6.43 7.17
N ALA A 138 -2.83 -6.70 8.47
CA ALA A 138 -2.29 -5.83 9.51
C ALA A 138 -1.82 -6.64 10.70
N TRP A 139 -0.70 -6.21 11.29
CA TRP A 139 -0.06 -6.88 12.42
C TRP A 139 0.18 -5.88 13.54
N ALA A 140 -0.30 -6.21 14.74
CA ALA A 140 -0.07 -5.44 15.95
C ALA A 140 1.17 -5.97 16.69
N PHE A 141 1.74 -5.14 17.57
CA PHE A 141 2.77 -5.62 18.49
C PHE A 141 2.18 -6.63 19.48
N MET A 142 2.89 -7.73 19.69
CA MET A 142 2.65 -8.62 20.82
C MET A 142 3.22 -7.99 22.10
N ASN A 143 4.41 -7.38 22.00
CA ASN A 143 5.01 -6.57 23.06
C ASN A 143 5.61 -5.29 22.46
N LYS A 144 5.09 -4.12 22.85
CA LYS A 144 5.56 -2.82 22.34
C LYS A 144 7.03 -2.53 22.66
N ASN A 145 7.63 -3.26 23.61
CA ASN A 145 9.01 -3.04 24.06
C ASN A 145 10.06 -3.94 23.37
N GLN A 146 9.67 -4.90 22.52
CA GLN A 146 10.58 -5.89 21.91
C GLN A 146 11.01 -5.57 20.47
N GLY A 147 10.64 -4.39 19.96
CA GLY A 147 11.10 -3.88 18.67
C GLY A 147 10.37 -4.46 17.45
N HIS A 148 10.65 -3.87 16.28
CA HIS A 148 9.81 -4.00 15.07
C HIS A 148 10.06 -5.28 14.24
N TRP A 149 10.99 -6.14 14.65
CA TRP A 149 11.30 -7.40 13.96
C TRP A 149 10.80 -8.66 14.65
N GLY A 150 10.65 -8.68 15.98
CA GLY A 150 10.56 -9.95 16.72
C GLY A 150 9.14 -10.45 17.01
N ASP A 151 8.25 -9.57 17.48
CA ASP A 151 7.06 -10.00 18.21
C ASP A 151 5.80 -9.28 17.73
N VAL A 152 5.25 -9.76 16.62
CA VAL A 152 3.99 -9.28 16.05
C VAL A 152 2.92 -10.36 16.06
N ARG A 153 1.66 -9.94 16.08
CA ARG A 153 0.49 -10.81 16.02
C ARG A 153 -0.53 -10.28 15.03
N TYR A 154 -1.39 -11.17 14.55
CA TYR A 154 -2.61 -10.75 13.87
C TYR A 154 -3.50 -9.93 14.82
N LEU A 155 -4.35 -9.09 14.22
CA LEU A 155 -5.44 -8.46 14.95
C LEU A 155 -6.42 -9.52 15.47
N ASN A 156 -6.99 -9.28 16.65
CA ASN A 156 -8.11 -10.08 17.14
C ASN A 156 -9.44 -9.60 16.52
N ASP A 157 -10.54 -10.33 16.76
CA ASP A 157 -11.85 -10.00 16.19
C ASP A 157 -12.35 -8.62 16.64
N GLU A 158 -12.13 -8.25 17.90
CA GLU A 158 -12.54 -6.95 18.44
C GLU A 158 -11.78 -5.79 17.78
N GLU A 159 -10.49 -5.98 17.51
CA GLU A 159 -9.63 -5.05 16.77
C GLU A 159 -10.01 -4.97 15.29
N THR A 160 -10.42 -6.09 14.70
CA THR A 160 -10.71 -6.19 13.26
C THR A 160 -12.08 -5.60 12.90
N TRP A 161 -13.10 -5.91 13.71
CA TRP A 161 -14.49 -5.68 13.33
C TRP A 161 -15.07 -4.39 13.90
N ASN A 162 -14.53 -3.89 15.02
CA ASN A 162 -15.01 -2.66 15.63
C ASN A 162 -14.23 -1.44 15.14
N ASP A 163 -14.90 -0.29 15.11
CA ASP A 163 -14.31 1.00 14.72
C ASP A 163 -13.29 1.45 15.76
N LYS A 164 -12.01 1.28 15.42
CA LYS A 164 -10.86 1.56 16.27
C LYS A 164 -9.74 2.20 15.47
N LEU A 165 -9.02 3.08 16.16
CA LEU A 165 -7.71 3.53 15.73
C LEU A 165 -6.67 2.75 16.54
N ILE A 166 -5.91 1.90 15.85
CA ILE A 166 -4.99 0.95 16.49
C ILE A 166 -3.57 1.31 16.10
N GLU A 167 -2.65 1.35 17.07
CA GLU A 167 -1.22 1.39 16.77
C GLU A 167 -0.74 -0.01 16.36
N ILE A 168 -0.21 -0.13 15.15
CA ILE A 168 0.20 -1.38 14.53
C ILE A 168 1.72 -1.41 14.32
N ALA A 169 2.26 -2.61 14.16
CA ALA A 169 3.66 -2.80 13.81
C ALA A 169 3.89 -2.53 12.32
N PHE A 170 3.04 -3.10 11.47
CA PHE A 170 2.98 -2.85 10.04
C PHE A 170 1.63 -3.33 9.47
N SER A 171 1.35 -2.91 8.24
CA SER A 171 0.24 -3.39 7.42
C SER A 171 0.74 -3.64 6.02
N GLY A 172 0.06 -4.48 5.25
CA GLY A 172 0.35 -4.56 3.82
C GLY A 172 0.17 -3.20 3.14
N MET A 173 0.82 -3.02 1.99
CA MET A 173 0.97 -1.69 1.34
C MET A 173 -0.28 -1.17 0.62
N GLY A 174 -1.27 -2.03 0.36
CA GLY A 174 -2.43 -1.72 -0.45
C GLY A 174 -3.35 -0.56 -0.03
N CYS A 175 -3.19 0.04 1.16
CA CYS A 175 -3.89 1.26 1.55
C CYS A 175 -3.14 2.04 2.64
N VAL A 176 -1.94 2.52 2.33
CA VAL A 176 -1.06 3.21 3.30
C VAL A 176 -0.97 4.70 3.01
N PHE A 177 -1.29 5.53 4.00
CA PHE A 177 -1.31 7.00 3.92
C PHE A 177 -0.20 7.61 4.78
N LEU A 178 0.65 8.40 4.14
CA LEU A 178 1.92 8.87 4.68
C LEU A 178 2.05 10.38 4.47
N SER A 179 2.43 11.11 5.51
CA SER A 179 2.70 12.55 5.38
C SER A 179 4.02 12.81 4.66
N LYS A 180 4.15 14.01 4.08
CA LYS A 180 5.39 14.47 3.44
C LYS A 180 6.58 14.35 4.38
N LYS A 181 6.38 14.68 5.66
CA LYS A 181 7.41 14.61 6.72
C LYS A 181 7.98 13.20 6.86
N VAL A 182 7.15 12.17 6.72
CA VAL A 182 7.59 10.77 6.74
C VAL A 182 8.39 10.47 5.48
N MET A 183 7.88 10.86 4.32
CA MET A 183 8.52 10.62 3.03
C MET A 183 9.86 11.36 2.88
N GLU A 184 10.05 12.51 3.51
CA GLU A 184 11.35 13.20 3.55
C GLU A 184 12.43 12.35 4.23
N LYS A 185 12.07 11.55 5.23
CA LYS A 185 12.99 10.75 6.05
C LYS A 185 13.15 9.31 5.58
N ILE A 186 12.06 8.71 5.10
CA ILE A 186 12.00 7.27 4.82
C ILE A 186 11.95 7.03 3.32
N LYS A 187 12.84 6.15 2.86
CA LYS A 187 12.87 5.60 1.49
C LYS A 187 12.35 4.17 1.53
N PHE A 188 11.48 3.80 0.59
CA PHE A 188 10.99 2.42 0.49
C PHE A 188 12.14 1.48 0.14
N ARG A 189 12.20 0.34 0.82
CA ARG A 189 13.30 -0.62 0.65
C ARG A 189 12.87 -2.03 1.01
N TYR A 190 13.65 -2.98 0.53
CA TYR A 190 13.60 -4.37 0.91
C TYR A 190 15.03 -4.93 1.05
N ASP A 191 15.17 -6.10 1.65
CA ASP A 191 16.43 -6.85 1.69
C ASP A 191 16.20 -8.18 0.97
N GLU A 192 17.02 -8.47 -0.04
CA GLU A 192 16.94 -9.71 -0.81
C GLU A 192 17.18 -10.96 0.05
N LYS A 193 17.89 -10.83 1.18
CA LYS A 193 18.20 -11.92 2.11
C LYS A 193 17.08 -12.21 3.09
N ILE A 194 16.12 -11.29 3.24
CA ILE A 194 14.99 -11.43 4.17
C ILE A 194 13.72 -11.63 3.35
N ASP A 195 13.00 -12.73 3.58
CA ASP A 195 11.70 -12.98 2.96
C ASP A 195 10.62 -12.09 3.59
N SER A 196 10.70 -10.80 3.25
CA SER A 196 9.77 -9.76 3.65
C SER A 196 9.50 -8.85 2.46
N TRP A 197 8.27 -8.38 2.39
CA TRP A 197 7.89 -7.24 1.56
C TRP A 197 8.26 -5.95 2.29
N ASP A 198 8.03 -4.85 1.60
CA ASP A 198 8.37 -3.49 2.00
C ASP A 198 7.46 -2.92 3.08
N ASP A 199 6.27 -3.49 3.26
CA ASP A 199 5.36 -3.23 4.37
C ASP A 199 6.05 -3.29 5.75
N ARG A 200 6.76 -4.39 6.02
CA ARG A 200 7.45 -4.61 7.29
C ARG A 200 8.66 -3.68 7.43
N TRP A 201 9.35 -3.39 6.32
CA TRP A 201 10.46 -2.44 6.31
C TRP A 201 10.00 -1.02 6.59
N LEU A 202 8.86 -0.61 6.02
CA LEU A 202 8.22 0.67 6.33
C LEU A 202 7.86 0.74 7.83
N GLY A 203 7.24 -0.30 8.39
CA GLY A 203 6.95 -0.37 9.82
C GLY A 203 8.20 -0.25 10.70
N PHE A 204 9.28 -0.93 10.31
CA PHE A 204 10.57 -0.82 10.99
C PHE A 204 11.17 0.58 10.92
N ASP A 205 11.20 1.18 9.73
CA ASP A 205 11.81 2.49 9.50
C ASP A 205 11.01 3.62 10.16
N LEU A 206 9.68 3.53 10.13
CA LEU A 206 8.79 4.46 10.84
C LEU A 206 9.18 4.54 12.31
N ALA A 207 9.33 3.39 12.95
CA ALA A 207 9.62 3.37 14.36
C ALA A 207 11.06 3.71 14.71
N LYS A 208 12.02 3.39 13.82
CA LYS A 208 13.40 3.90 13.93
C LYS A 208 13.42 5.43 13.93
N GLU A 209 12.53 6.07 13.17
CA GLU A 209 12.33 7.52 13.12
C GLU A 209 11.40 8.05 14.23
N GLY A 210 10.95 7.20 15.16
CA GLY A 210 10.04 7.58 16.25
C GLY A 210 8.61 7.90 15.79
N VAL A 211 8.23 7.51 14.57
CA VAL A 211 6.89 7.71 14.00
C VAL A 211 6.04 6.47 14.28
N LYS A 212 4.86 6.68 14.87
CA LYS A 212 3.88 5.62 15.12
C LYS A 212 3.10 5.30 13.85
N PHE A 213 2.90 4.02 13.58
CA PHE A 213 2.06 3.56 12.48
C PHE A 213 0.67 3.17 13.01
N TYR A 214 -0.38 3.76 12.45
CA TYR A 214 -1.75 3.48 12.85
C TYR A 214 -2.53 2.70 11.80
N LEU A 215 -3.59 2.04 12.23
CA LEU A 215 -4.62 1.43 11.40
C LEU A 215 -5.97 2.04 11.79
N ASP A 216 -6.75 2.48 10.80
CA ASP A 216 -8.15 2.84 10.98
C ASP A 216 -9.05 1.72 10.46
N THR A 217 -9.69 0.98 11.37
CA THR A 217 -10.51 -0.19 11.03
C THR A 217 -11.90 0.18 10.47
N ASN A 218 -12.24 1.48 10.43
CA ASN A 218 -13.40 2.01 9.70
C ASN A 218 -13.07 2.26 8.21
N VAL A 219 -11.79 2.26 7.84
CA VAL A 219 -11.36 2.25 6.43
C VAL A 219 -11.19 0.79 5.98
N LYS A 220 -12.27 0.15 5.55
CA LYS A 220 -12.24 -1.22 5.02
C LYS A 220 -12.24 -1.23 3.50
N CYS A 221 -11.24 -1.87 2.91
CA CYS A 221 -11.05 -1.95 1.46
C CYS A 221 -11.37 -3.37 0.96
N LYS A 222 -11.95 -3.45 -0.24
CA LYS A 222 -12.19 -4.73 -0.92
C LYS A 222 -10.93 -5.10 -1.71
N HIS A 223 -10.52 -6.36 -1.62
CA HIS A 223 -9.33 -6.88 -2.28
C HIS A 223 -9.75 -7.83 -3.41
N LEU A 224 -9.34 -7.55 -4.65
CA LEU A 224 -9.82 -8.23 -5.87
C LEU A 224 -9.01 -9.47 -6.27
N TYR A 225 -8.25 -10.04 -5.35
CA TYR A 225 -7.30 -11.14 -5.59
C TYR A 225 -7.93 -12.49 -6.01
N LEU A 226 -9.24 -12.70 -5.82
CA LEU A 226 -9.87 -14.00 -6.12
C LEU A 226 -9.98 -14.33 -7.62
N LYS A 227 -9.94 -13.32 -8.49
CA LYS A 227 -10.07 -13.47 -9.95
C LYS A 227 -8.73 -13.32 -10.68
N ARG A 228 -7.61 -13.28 -9.95
CA ARG A 228 -6.30 -13.08 -10.55
C ARG A 228 -5.99 -14.18 -11.59
N PRO A 229 -5.45 -13.84 -12.76
CA PRO A 229 -5.15 -14.81 -13.82
C PRO A 229 -3.80 -15.53 -13.62
N PHE A 230 -3.21 -15.46 -12.43
CA PHE A 230 -1.89 -16.03 -12.12
C PHE A 230 -1.85 -16.62 -10.71
N ASP A 231 -0.99 -17.61 -10.49
CA ASP A 231 -0.73 -18.12 -9.14
C ASP A 231 0.54 -17.49 -8.56
N TYR A 232 0.37 -16.71 -7.49
CA TYR A 232 1.47 -16.11 -6.74
C TYR A 232 2.49 -17.16 -6.24
N TRP A 233 2.03 -18.33 -5.81
CA TRP A 233 2.92 -19.37 -5.28
C TRP A 233 3.79 -19.99 -6.38
N GLU A 234 3.28 -20.08 -7.60
CA GLU A 234 4.09 -20.51 -8.74
C GLU A 234 5.17 -19.47 -9.07
N ILE A 235 4.85 -18.18 -9.03
CA ILE A 235 5.82 -17.10 -9.23
C ILE A 235 6.89 -17.12 -8.13
N LYS A 236 6.48 -17.32 -6.87
CA LYS A 236 7.40 -17.43 -5.73
C LYS A 236 8.32 -18.66 -5.87
N LYS A 237 7.80 -19.82 -6.29
CA LYS A 237 8.59 -21.04 -6.57
C LYS A 237 9.62 -20.84 -7.67
N LYS A 238 9.33 -19.99 -8.67
CA LYS A 238 10.28 -19.60 -9.74
C LYS A 238 11.34 -18.61 -9.25
N GLY A 239 11.31 -18.19 -7.98
CA GLY A 239 12.24 -17.23 -7.43
C GLY A 239 12.06 -15.82 -7.99
N LEU A 240 10.87 -15.45 -8.48
CA LEU A 240 10.60 -14.15 -9.08
C LEU A 240 10.02 -13.12 -8.09
N VAL A 241 9.90 -13.48 -6.81
CA VAL A 241 9.40 -12.63 -5.72
C VAL A 241 10.53 -11.96 -4.97
#